data_AF-A0A4Z1QZV3-F1
#
_entry.id   AF-A0A4Z1QZV3-F1
#
_cell.length_a   1.000
_cell.length_b   1.000
_cell.length_c   1.000
_cell.angle_alpha   90.00
_cell.angle_beta   90.00
_cell.angle_gamma   90.00
#
_symmetry.space_group_name_H-M   'P 1'
#
loop_
_entity.id
_entity.type
_entity.pdbx_description
1 polymer ?
#
loop_
_entity_poly.entity_id
_entity_poly.type
_entity_poly.pdbx_seq_one_letter_code
_entity_poly.pdbx_strand_id
1 'polypeptide(L)'
;MGAIIALMMTGFAVVGVYKLFTNPDFRRSLFGEFAASPIETTFILALCACMLLFFWGVFVPALGTIKITILGKHRELWAVAGIASLVGFVVMVFYNWLKSPR
;
A
#
# COMPACT_ATOMS: atom_id res chain seq x y z
N MET A 1 -2.07 8.25 -17.05
CA MET A 1 -1.68 8.70 -15.68
C MET A 1 -1.44 7.53 -14.72
N GLY A 2 -2.30 6.50 -14.64
CA GLY A 2 -2.14 5.37 -13.70
C GLY A 2 -0.82 4.59 -13.81
N ALA A 3 -0.31 4.33 -15.02
CA ALA A 3 0.96 3.63 -15.20
C ALA A 3 2.17 4.42 -14.65
N ILE A 4 2.13 5.75 -14.74
CA ILE A 4 3.19 6.62 -14.21
C ILE A 4 3.19 6.56 -12.67
N ILE A 5 2.00 6.61 -12.06
CA ILE A 5 1.83 6.47 -10.60
C ILE A 5 2.36 5.11 -10.14
N ALA A 6 2.01 4.04 -10.85
CA ALA A 6 2.50 2.69 -10.55
C ALA A 6 4.04 2.61 -10.57
N LEU A 7 4.67 3.18 -11.61
CA LEU A 7 6.13 3.21 -11.75
C LEU A 7 6.79 4.05 -10.64
N MET A 8 6.24 5.22 -10.32
CA MET A 8 6.75 6.06 -9.23
C MET A 8 6.66 5.37 -7.87
N MET A 9 5.49 4.80 -7.53
CA MET A 9 5.30 4.07 -6.28
C MET A 9 6.22 2.87 -6.17
N THR A 10 6.43 2.16 -7.29
CA THR A 10 7.36 1.03 -7.34
C THR A 10 8.79 1.50 -7.15
N GLY A 11 9.19 2.61 -7.78
CA GLY A 11 10.50 3.22 -7.56
C GLY A 11 10.74 3.58 -6.10
N PHE A 12 9.77 4.19 -5.43
CA PHE A 12 9.87 4.49 -4.00
C PHE A 12 9.97 3.23 -3.14
N ALA A 13 9.19 2.19 -3.44
CA ALA A 13 9.27 0.92 -2.73
C ALA A 13 10.65 0.26 -2.89
N VAL A 14 11.19 0.21 -4.12
CA VAL A 14 12.51 -0.36 -4.42
C VAL A 14 13.61 0.41 -3.70
N VAL A 15 13.60 1.74 -3.79
CA VAL A 15 14.60 2.59 -3.10
C VAL A 15 14.49 2.46 -1.58
N GLY A 16 13.26 2.40 -1.04
CA GLY A 16 13.01 2.22 0.39
C GLY A 16 13.55 0.87 0.89
N VAL A 17 13.26 -0.21 0.17
CA VAL A 17 13.77 -1.56 0.48
C VAL A 17 15.29 -1.60 0.36
N TYR A 18 15.87 -1.02 -0.70
CA TYR A 18 17.32 -0.94 -0.85
C TYR A 18 17.97 -0.21 0.32
N LYS A 19 17.44 0.96 0.71
CA LYS A 19 17.95 1.73 1.86
C LYS A 19 17.75 1.00 3.18
N LEU A 20 16.66 0.26 3.36
CA LEU A 20 16.43 -0.56 4.55
C LEU A 20 17.58 -1.55 4.79
N PHE A 21 18.05 -2.20 3.72
CA PHE A 21 19.14 -3.17 3.80
C PHE A 21 20.54 -2.55 3.82
N THR A 22 20.75 -1.43 3.13
CA THR A 22 22.09 -0.81 2.96
C THR A 22 22.43 0.27 3.98
N ASN A 23 21.44 0.97 4.55
CA ASN A 23 21.67 2.08 5.46
C ASN A 23 21.10 1.78 6.87
N PRO A 24 21.96 1.58 7.89
CA PRO A 24 21.52 1.25 9.24
C PRO A 24 20.81 2.42 9.96
N ASP A 25 21.14 3.67 9.64
CA ASP A 25 20.48 4.84 10.24
C ASP A 25 19.06 4.99 9.70
N PHE A 26 18.86 4.78 8.40
CA PHE A 26 17.54 4.74 7.79
C PHE A 26 16.66 3.64 8.40
N ARG A 27 17.24 2.46 8.63
CA ARG A 27 16.56 1.34 9.30
C ARG A 27 16.14 1.69 10.73
N ARG A 28 17.03 2.33 11.50
CA ARG A 28 16.71 2.80 12.86
C ARG A 28 15.60 3.84 12.86
N SER A 29 15.60 4.76 11.89
CA SER A 29 14.51 5.73 11.71
C SER A 29 13.17 5.03 11.47
N LEU A 30 13.13 4.08 10.53
CA LEU A 30 11.92 3.33 10.21
C LEU A 30 11.38 2.54 11.41
N PHE A 31 12.26 1.88 12.16
CA PHE A 31 11.83 1.16 13.38
C PHE A 31 11.41 2.12 14.50
N GLY A 32 12.03 3.30 14.59
CA GLY A 32 11.61 4.35 15.52
C GLY A 32 10.22 4.89 15.19
N GLU A 33 9.94 5.17 13.92
CA GLU A 33 8.61 5.56 13.43
C GLU A 33 7.58 4.46 13.70
N PHE A 34 7.93 3.22 13.39
CA PHE A 34 7.06 2.07 13.65
C PHE A 34 6.78 1.87 15.15
N ALA A 35 7.76 2.10 16.02
CA ALA A 35 7.56 2.01 17.46
C ALA A 35 6.69 3.16 18.01
N ALA A 36 6.77 4.34 17.40
CA ALA A 36 5.98 5.50 17.80
C ALA A 36 4.50 5.37 17.42
N SER A 37 4.20 4.87 16.21
CA SER A 37 2.83 4.74 15.71
C SER A 37 2.60 3.45 14.90
N PRO A 38 2.71 2.26 15.52
CA PRO A 38 2.72 0.98 14.82
C PRO A 38 1.45 0.74 13.99
N ILE A 39 0.30 1.17 14.51
CA ILE A 39 -1.00 1.02 13.81
C ILE A 39 -1.04 1.88 12.55
N GLU A 40 -0.63 3.15 12.66
CA GLU A 40 -0.67 4.11 11.56
C GLU A 40 0.33 3.73 10.46
N THR A 41 1.56 3.39 10.84
CA THR A 41 2.59 2.93 9.90
C THR A 41 2.16 1.65 9.17
N THR A 42 1.61 0.67 9.90
CA THR A 42 1.12 -0.59 9.29
C THR A 42 -0.04 -0.32 8.34
N PHE A 43 -0.96 0.56 8.72
CA PHE A 43 -2.11 0.93 7.90
C PHE A 43 -1.67 1.60 6.58
N ILE A 44 -0.75 2.58 6.65
CA ILE A 44 -0.22 3.26 5.46
C ILE A 44 0.52 2.26 4.56
N LEU A 45 1.33 1.37 5.15
CA LEU A 45 2.06 0.36 4.40
C LEU A 45 1.11 -0.61 3.68
N ALA A 46 0.07 -1.08 4.36
CA ALA A 46 -0.96 -1.93 3.76
C ALA A 46 -1.72 -1.21 2.65
N LEU A 47 -2.04 0.07 2.83
CA LEU A 47 -2.70 0.91 1.83
C LEU A 47 -1.83 1.04 0.56
N CYS A 48 -0.55 1.39 0.72
CA CYS A 48 0.40 1.51 -0.38
C CYS A 48 0.60 0.17 -1.11
N ALA A 49 0.68 -0.94 -0.38
CA ALA A 49 0.79 -2.28 -0.95
C ALA A 49 -0.46 -2.65 -1.76
N CYS A 50 -1.66 -2.35 -1.26
CA CYS A 50 -2.91 -2.59 -1.99
C CYS A 50 -3.00 -1.75 -3.26
N MET A 51 -2.59 -0.48 -3.22
CA MET A 51 -2.53 0.37 -4.42
C MET A 51 -1.55 -0.18 -5.46
N LEU A 52 -0.36 -0.61 -5.04
CA LEU A 52 0.62 -1.23 -5.92
C LEU A 52 0.08 -2.52 -6.55
N LEU A 53 -0.52 -3.41 -5.75
CA LEU A 53 -1.13 -4.65 -6.24
C LEU A 53 -2.28 -4.39 -7.22
N PHE A 54 -3.10 -3.36 -6.98
CA PHE A 54 -4.13 -2.94 -7.90
C PHE A 54 -3.54 -2.50 -9.24
N PHE A 55 -2.59 -1.55 -9.25
CA PHE A 55 -2.01 -1.05 -10.49
C PHE A 55 -1.24 -2.14 -11.25
N TRP A 56 -0.39 -2.90 -10.58
CA TRP A 56 0.35 -3.97 -11.21
C TRP A 56 -0.55 -5.10 -11.70
N GLY A 57 -1.61 -5.43 -10.98
CA GLY A 57 -2.60 -6.40 -11.44
C GLY A 57 -3.43 -5.92 -12.64
N VAL A 58 -3.63 -4.62 -12.80
CA VAL A 58 -4.28 -4.06 -14.01
C VAL A 58 -3.33 -4.01 -15.21
N PHE A 59 -2.05 -3.68 -15.00
CA PHE A 59 -1.09 -3.48 -16.10
C PHE A 59 -0.31 -4.74 -16.50
N VAL A 60 -0.13 -5.72 -15.62
CA VAL A 60 0.62 -6.95 -15.91
C VAL A 60 -0.34 -8.14 -15.98
N PRO A 61 -0.51 -8.75 -17.17
CA PRO A 61 -1.46 -9.84 -17.37
C PRO A 61 -1.28 -11.00 -16.40
N ALA A 62 -0.03 -11.39 -16.11
CA ALA A 62 0.27 -12.48 -15.19
C ALA A 62 -0.24 -12.23 -13.76
N LEU A 63 -0.24 -10.97 -13.31
CA LEU A 63 -0.77 -10.57 -12.01
C LEU A 63 -2.29 -10.36 -12.07
N GLY A 64 -2.80 -9.90 -13.21
CA GLY A 64 -4.23 -9.67 -13.45
C GLY A 64 -5.09 -10.93 -13.48
N THR A 65 -4.49 -12.10 -13.75
CA THR A 65 -5.16 -13.40 -13.72
C THR A 65 -5.12 -14.10 -12.36
N ILE A 66 -4.43 -13.53 -11.37
CA ILE A 66 -4.33 -14.14 -10.04
C ILE A 66 -5.68 -13.99 -9.34
N LYS A 67 -6.30 -15.14 -9.07
CA LYS A 67 -7.56 -15.22 -8.33
C LYS A 67 -7.29 -15.58 -6.88
N ILE A 68 -7.98 -14.90 -5.99
CA ILE A 68 -8.02 -15.22 -4.56
C ILE A 68 -9.43 -15.62 -4.16
N THR A 69 -9.52 -16.54 -3.20
CA THR A 69 -10.79 -17.01 -2.67
C THR A 69 -11.18 -16.16 -1.48
N ILE A 70 -12.28 -15.41 -1.60
CA ILE A 70 -12.84 -14.60 -0.51
C ILE A 70 -14.28 -15.05 -0.31
N LEU A 71 -14.61 -15.48 0.90
CA LEU A 71 -15.97 -15.93 1.26
C LEU A 71 -16.51 -16.98 0.26
N GLY A 72 -15.66 -17.92 -0.14
CA GLY A 72 -15.99 -18.97 -1.11
C GLY A 72 -16.12 -18.53 -2.57
N LYS A 73 -15.89 -17.26 -2.90
CA LYS A 73 -15.94 -16.75 -4.27
C LYS A 73 -14.55 -16.42 -4.79
N HIS A 74 -14.27 -16.81 -6.02
CA HIS A 74 -13.05 -16.41 -6.73
C HIS A 74 -13.18 -14.95 -7.19
N ARG A 75 -12.29 -14.10 -6.70
CA ARG A 75 -12.18 -12.69 -7.09
C ARG A 75 -10.78 -12.44 -7.61
N GLU A 76 -10.66 -11.58 -8.62
CA GLU A 76 -9.35 -11.16 -9.10
C GLU A 76 -8.64 -10.36 -8.00
N LEU A 77 -7.37 -10.70 -7.74
CA LEU A 77 -6.55 -10.09 -6.69
C LEU A 77 -6.51 -8.57 -6.83
N TRP A 78 -6.34 -8.07 -8.05
CA TRP A 78 -6.28 -6.64 -8.35
C TRP A 78 -7.58 -5.94 -7.97
N ALA A 79 -8.74 -6.54 -8.24
CA ALA A 79 -10.03 -5.95 -7.92
C ALA A 79 -10.22 -5.85 -6.40
N VAL A 80 -9.81 -6.87 -5.66
CA VAL A 80 -9.86 -6.87 -4.18
C VAL A 80 -8.90 -5.83 -3.62
N ALA A 81 -7.67 -5.78 -4.12
CA ALA A 81 -6.67 -4.80 -3.72
C ALA A 81 -7.15 -3.36 -4.00
N GLY A 82 -7.81 -3.15 -5.14
CA GLY A 82 -8.45 -1.89 -5.49
C GLY A 82 -9.53 -1.48 -4.48
N ILE A 83 -10.47 -2.38 -4.17
CA ILE A 83 -11.52 -2.13 -3.17
C ILE A 83 -10.91 -1.84 -1.79
N ALA A 84 -9.95 -2.65 -1.35
CA ALA A 84 -9.27 -2.46 -0.07
C ALA A 84 -8.56 -1.11 -0.01
N SER A 85 -7.89 -0.70 -1.10
CA SER A 85 -7.21 0.58 -1.17
C SER A 85 -8.18 1.76 -1.11
N LEU A 86 -9.36 1.65 -1.76
CA LEU A 86 -10.37 2.69 -1.75
C LEU A 86 -11.02 2.84 -0.38
N VAL A 87 -11.38 1.71 0.26
CA VAL A 87 -11.91 1.70 1.63
C VAL A 87 -10.89 2.28 2.61
N GLY A 88 -9.63 1.85 2.52
CA GLY A 88 -8.56 2.39 3.36
C GLY A 88 -8.35 3.90 3.15
N PHE A 89 -8.36 4.38 1.91
CA PHE A 89 -8.27 5.81 1.64
C PHE A 89 -9.43 6.61 2.24
N VAL A 90 -10.66 6.12 2.11
CA VAL A 90 -11.85 6.73 2.72
C VAL A 90 -11.71 6.79 4.24
N VAL A 91 -11.29 5.70 4.89
CA VAL A 91 -11.05 5.66 6.34
C VAL A 91 -10.00 6.69 6.75
N MET A 92 -8.90 6.80 6.00
CA MET A 92 -7.84 7.79 6.25
C MET A 92 -8.36 9.23 6.18
N VAL A 93 -9.14 9.54 5.14
CA VAL A 93 -9.73 10.88 4.94
C VAL A 93 -10.69 11.22 6.07
N PHE A 94 -11.59 10.32 6.43
CA PHE A 94 -12.53 10.53 7.54
C PHE A 94 -11.81 10.67 8.88
N TYR A 95 -10.80 9.84 9.16
CA TYR A 95 -10.01 9.93 10.38
C TYR A 95 -9.29 11.28 10.49
N ASN A 96 -8.63 11.73 9.42
CA ASN A 96 -7.94 13.02 9.40
C ASN A 96 -8.92 14.19 9.54
N TRP A 97 -10.10 14.09 8.91
CA TRP A 97 -11.15 15.09 9.05
C TRP A 97 -11.66 15.21 10.49
N LEU A 98 -11.80 14.09 11.21
CA LEU A 98 -12.21 14.07 12.62
C LEU A 98 -11.09 14.53 13.57
N LYS A 99 -9.82 14.29 13.22
CA LYS A 99 -8.66 14.65 14.04
C LYS A 99 -8.27 16.13 13.92
N SER A 100 -8.63 16.79 12.82
CA SER A 100 -8.38 18.22 12.64
C SER A 100 -9.42 19.02 13.43
N PRO A 101 -9.03 19.79 14.47
CA PRO A 101 -9.97 20.69 15.13
C PRO A 101 -10.42 21.73 14.10
N ARG A 102 -11.73 21.87 13.94
CA ARG A 102 -12.31 23.08 13.36
C ARG A 102 -12.22 24.21 14.38
#